data_AF-A0AAC8TC88-F1
#
_entry.id   AF-A0AAC8TC88-F1
#
_cell.length_a   1.000
_cell.length_b   1.000
_cell.length_c   1.000
_cell.angle_alpha   90.00
_cell.angle_beta   90.00
_cell.angle_gamma   90.00
#
_symmetry.space_group_name_H-M   'P 1'
#
loop_
_entity.id
_entity.type
_entity.pdbx_description
1 polymer ?
#
loop_
_entity_poly.entity_id
_entity_poly.type
_entity_poly.pdbx_seq_one_letter_code
_entity_poly.pdbx_strand_id
1 'polypeptide(L)'
;MAVDLLCEAPERGLLGRVRVSPSGPDAIHLSNLLVREPFRGRDLGGYLLAESLRLGARWGRPRAWLEADDQGSGRLLRWYRKLGFHPMGEGPHGRPRLEAHASRVMPRLRALLGTRATSPLRFTFRTVPVPTPVRPTP
;
A
#
# COMPACT_ATOMS: atom_id res chain seq x y z
N MET A 1 9.44 12.00 -6.37
CA MET A 1 10.41 11.11 -5.69
C MET A 1 9.66 9.93 -5.08
N ALA A 2 10.23 8.72 -5.13
CA ALA A 2 9.65 7.55 -4.46
C ALA A 2 9.98 7.57 -2.96
N VAL A 3 9.08 7.04 -2.13
CA VAL A 3 9.30 6.93 -0.68
C VAL A 3 8.89 5.54 -0.20
N ASP A 4 9.58 5.05 0.83
CA ASP A 4 9.15 3.91 1.62
C ASP A 4 8.36 4.44 2.83
N LEU A 5 7.08 4.09 2.88
CA LEU A 5 6.22 4.33 4.03
C LEU A 5 6.38 3.15 5.00
N LEU A 6 6.90 3.44 6.17
CA LEU A 6 7.19 2.49 7.24
C LEU A 6 6.12 2.58 8.32
N CYS A 7 5.68 1.44 8.83
CA CYS A 7 4.84 1.33 10.02
C CYS A 7 5.71 0.74 11.14
N GLU A 8 5.89 1.48 12.23
CA GLU A 8 6.80 1.15 13.33
C GLU A 8 6.06 1.21 14.67
N ALA A 9 6.38 0.31 15.60
CA ALA A 9 5.92 0.38 16.98
C ALA A 9 7.13 0.55 17.93
N PRO A 10 7.01 1.34 19.01
CA PRO A 10 8.13 1.71 19.88
C PRO A 10 8.98 0.52 20.36
N GLU A 11 8.33 -0.56 20.78
CA GLU A 11 9.01 -1.73 21.37
C GLU A 11 9.30 -2.85 20.36
N ARG A 12 8.74 -2.78 19.16
CA ARG A 12 8.76 -3.89 18.19
C ARG A 12 9.48 -3.56 16.89
N GLY A 13 9.87 -2.30 16.73
CA GLY A 13 10.50 -1.78 15.52
C GLY A 13 9.55 -1.79 14.32
N LEU A 14 10.12 -1.98 13.13
CA LEU A 14 9.38 -2.04 11.88
C LEU A 14 8.36 -3.19 11.89
N LEU A 15 7.09 -2.88 11.66
CA LEU A 15 5.97 -3.83 11.57
C LEU A 15 5.56 -4.11 10.12
N GLY A 16 5.72 -3.12 9.26
CA GLY A 16 5.39 -3.26 7.85
C GLY A 16 5.89 -2.07 7.05
N ARG A 17 5.87 -2.23 5.72
CA ARG A 17 6.29 -1.18 4.79
C ARG A 17 5.48 -1.24 3.51
N VAL A 18 5.47 -0.14 2.79
CA VAL A 18 5.02 -0.06 1.41
C VAL A 18 5.82 1.01 0.69
N ARG A 19 6.25 0.71 -0.52
CA ARG A 19 6.90 1.67 -1.40
C ARG A 19 5.84 2.40 -2.21
N VAL A 20 5.88 3.72 -2.16
CA VAL A 20 5.00 4.61 -2.89
C VAL A 20 5.83 5.41 -3.88
N SER A 21 5.59 5.23 -5.17
CA SER A 21 6.25 6.00 -6.21
C SER A 21 5.23 6.73 -7.10
N PRO A 22 5.54 7.93 -7.60
CA PRO A 22 4.75 8.57 -8.65
C PRO A 22 4.69 7.68 -9.89
N SER A 23 3.52 7.62 -10.54
CA SER A 23 3.33 6.94 -11.82
C SER A 23 2.41 7.79 -12.71
N GLY A 24 2.91 8.28 -13.85
CA GLY A 24 2.16 9.19 -14.71
C GLY A 24 1.89 10.57 -14.06
N PRO A 25 0.84 11.29 -14.46
CA PRO A 25 0.45 12.56 -13.83
C PRO A 25 -0.50 12.41 -12.63
N ASP A 26 -1.36 11.39 -12.61
CA ASP A 26 -2.53 11.29 -11.70
C ASP A 26 -2.51 10.05 -10.78
N ALA A 27 -1.48 9.20 -10.87
CA ALA A 27 -1.40 7.96 -10.11
C ALA A 27 -0.14 7.83 -9.24
N ILE A 28 -0.26 6.99 -8.22
CA ILE A 28 0.85 6.39 -7.48
C ILE A 28 0.93 4.90 -7.80
N HIS A 29 2.13 4.36 -7.83
CA HIS A 29 2.40 2.93 -7.82
C HIS A 29 2.72 2.49 -6.40
N LEU A 30 1.99 1.49 -5.92
CA LEU A 30 2.24 0.83 -4.64
C LEU A 30 2.97 -0.48 -4.90
N SER A 31 4.17 -0.60 -4.34
CA SER A 31 5.00 -1.79 -4.45
C SER A 31 5.55 -2.20 -3.09
N ASN A 32 6.04 -3.43 -2.96
CA ASN A 32 6.65 -3.94 -1.74
C ASN A 32 5.78 -3.78 -0.48
N LEU A 33 4.45 -3.86 -0.60
CA LEU A 33 3.54 -3.87 0.54
C LEU A 33 3.76 -5.16 1.34
N LEU A 34 4.34 -5.02 2.51
CA LEU A 34 4.72 -6.13 3.37
C LEU A 34 4.33 -5.83 4.82
N VAL A 35 3.71 -6.80 5.48
CA VAL A 35 3.46 -6.80 6.92
C VAL A 35 4.19 -7.99 7.52
N ARG A 36 4.96 -7.76 8.58
CA ARG A 36 5.63 -8.82 9.34
C ARG A 36 4.60 -9.82 9.84
N GLU A 37 4.93 -11.09 9.70
CA GLU A 37 4.02 -12.22 9.90
C GLU A 37 3.25 -12.20 11.23
N PRO A 38 3.86 -11.91 12.40
CA PRO A 38 3.14 -11.86 13.69
C PRO A 38 2.06 -10.77 13.76
N PHE A 39 2.08 -9.82 12.83
CA PHE A 39 1.17 -8.67 12.78
C PHE A 39 0.25 -8.70 11.55
N ARG A 40 0.30 -9.77 10.73
CA ARG A 40 -0.69 -10.00 9.68
C ARG A 40 -2.06 -10.29 10.28
N GLY A 41 -3.12 -10.01 9.52
CA GLY A 41 -4.50 -10.17 9.98
C GLY A 41 -4.98 -9.11 10.98
N ARG A 42 -4.11 -8.16 11.38
CA ARG A 42 -4.42 -7.06 12.31
C ARG A 42 -4.63 -5.71 11.60
N ASP A 43 -5.13 -5.78 10.36
CA ASP A 43 -5.45 -4.63 9.50
C ASP A 43 -4.31 -3.65 9.18
N LEU A 44 -3.06 -3.94 9.58
CA LEU A 44 -1.88 -3.12 9.27
C LEU A 44 -1.69 -2.90 7.77
N GLY A 45 -2.03 -3.89 6.93
CA GLY A 45 -2.02 -3.72 5.48
C GLY A 45 -3.04 -2.67 5.02
N GLY A 46 -4.20 -2.61 5.68
CA GLY A 46 -5.21 -1.58 5.44
C GLY A 46 -4.76 -0.19 5.89
N TYR A 47 -4.09 -0.09 7.05
CA TYR A 47 -3.51 1.18 7.50
C TYR A 47 -2.40 1.69 6.57
N LEU A 48 -1.47 0.81 6.15
CA LEU A 48 -0.43 1.15 5.18
C LEU A 48 -1.03 1.62 3.85
N LEU A 49 -2.09 0.95 3.38
CA LEU A 49 -2.80 1.35 2.17
C LEU A 49 -3.48 2.72 2.32
N ALA A 50 -4.15 2.96 3.45
CA ALA A 50 -4.80 4.23 3.76
C ALA A 50 -3.81 5.39 3.76
N GLU A 51 -2.68 5.23 4.45
CA GLU A 51 -1.63 6.24 4.50
C GLU A 51 -0.96 6.46 3.14
N SER A 52 -0.79 5.42 2.35
CA SER A 52 -0.26 5.55 0.98
C SER A 52 -1.20 6.35 0.08
N LEU A 53 -2.51 6.12 0.17
CA LEU A 53 -3.52 6.87 -0.58
C LEU A 53 -3.59 8.33 -0.14
N ARG A 54 -3.48 8.60 1.17
CA ARG A 54 -3.37 9.96 1.71
C ARG A 54 -2.12 10.67 1.18
N LEU A 55 -1.00 9.96 1.13
CA LEU A 55 0.24 10.48 0.57
C LEU A 55 0.09 10.80 -0.92
N GLY A 56 -0.48 9.89 -1.72
CA GLY A 56 -0.77 10.15 -3.13
C GLY A 56 -1.68 11.37 -3.34
N ALA A 57 -2.74 11.50 -2.53
CA ALA A 57 -3.61 12.67 -2.57
C ALA A 57 -2.86 13.98 -2.28
N ARG A 58 -1.93 14.00 -1.30
CA ARG A 58 -1.06 15.16 -1.04
C ARG A 58 -0.13 15.48 -2.22
N TRP A 59 0.19 14.49 -3.06
CA TRP A 59 0.95 14.68 -4.29
C TRP A 59 0.08 15.03 -5.51
N GLY A 60 -1.22 15.27 -5.33
CA GLY A 60 -2.16 15.51 -6.44
C GLY A 60 -2.46 14.27 -7.28
N ARG A 61 -2.21 13.08 -6.75
CA ARG A 61 -2.30 11.78 -7.46
C ARG A 61 -3.35 10.90 -6.79
N PRO A 62 -4.63 11.05 -7.17
CA PRO A 62 -5.71 10.38 -6.45
C PRO A 62 -5.91 8.92 -6.87
N ARG A 63 -5.24 8.43 -7.91
CA ARG A 63 -5.28 7.02 -8.32
C ARG A 63 -4.10 6.25 -7.73
N ALA A 64 -4.31 4.98 -7.46
CA ALA A 64 -3.26 4.05 -7.07
C ALA A 64 -3.39 2.77 -7.86
N TRP A 65 -2.27 2.24 -8.34
CA TRP A 65 -2.20 0.90 -8.91
C TRP A 65 -1.13 0.07 -8.23
N LEU A 66 -1.29 -1.25 -8.31
CA LEU A 66 -0.36 -2.23 -7.75
C LEU A 66 -0.41 -3.51 -8.57
N GLU A 67 0.66 -4.30 -8.47
CA GLU A 67 0.67 -5.69 -8.88
C GLU A 67 0.53 -6.56 -7.63
N ALA A 68 -0.36 -7.53 -7.68
CA ALA A 68 -0.58 -8.46 -6.60
C ALA A 68 -0.38 -9.89 -7.09
N ASP A 69 0.47 -10.62 -6.39
CA ASP A 69 0.63 -12.06 -6.54
C ASP A 69 0.28 -12.71 -5.21
N ASP A 70 -0.60 -13.70 -5.24
CA ASP A 70 -0.99 -14.46 -4.06
C ASP A 70 -0.77 -15.95 -4.22
N GLN A 71 0.16 -16.31 -5.11
CA GLN A 71 0.60 -17.68 -5.36
C GLN A 71 -0.58 -18.63 -5.62
N GLY A 72 -1.62 -18.12 -6.29
CA GLY A 72 -2.83 -18.87 -6.65
C GLY A 72 -3.91 -18.95 -5.57
N SER A 73 -3.72 -18.38 -4.37
CA SER A 73 -4.72 -18.45 -3.30
C SER A 73 -5.99 -17.62 -3.57
N GLY A 74 -5.89 -16.61 -4.43
CA GLY A 74 -6.93 -15.62 -4.73
C GLY A 74 -7.33 -14.73 -3.54
N ARG A 75 -6.75 -14.93 -2.34
CA ARG A 75 -7.15 -14.24 -1.11
C ARG A 75 -6.79 -12.76 -1.17
N LEU A 76 -5.60 -12.44 -1.68
CA LEU A 76 -5.11 -11.06 -1.76
C LEU A 76 -5.89 -10.28 -2.83
N LEU A 77 -6.13 -10.90 -3.98
CA LEU A 77 -6.92 -10.30 -5.06
C LEU A 77 -8.34 -10.01 -4.59
N ARG A 78 -8.98 -10.95 -3.88
CA ARG A 78 -10.31 -10.74 -3.27
C ARG A 78 -10.29 -9.61 -2.23
N TRP A 79 -9.23 -9.49 -1.43
CA TRP A 79 -9.09 -8.41 -0.45
C TRP A 79 -9.04 -7.05 -1.12
N TYR A 80 -8.18 -6.87 -2.14
CA TYR A 80 -8.13 -5.62 -2.90
C TYR A 80 -9.45 -5.29 -3.60
N ARG A 81 -10.10 -6.28 -4.20
CA ARG A 81 -11.43 -6.09 -4.83
C ARG A 81 -12.49 -5.63 -3.84
N LYS A 82 -12.53 -6.22 -2.63
CA LYS A 82 -13.42 -5.78 -1.55
C LYS A 82 -13.17 -4.33 -1.12
N LEU A 83 -11.93 -3.87 -1.24
CA LEU A 83 -11.54 -2.48 -0.96
C LEU A 83 -11.85 -1.52 -2.13
N GLY A 84 -12.31 -2.00 -3.28
CA GLY A 84 -12.68 -1.17 -4.43
C GLY A 84 -11.60 -1.06 -5.51
N PHE A 85 -10.56 -1.89 -5.45
CA PHE A 85 -9.67 -2.10 -6.58
C PHE A 85 -10.33 -2.95 -7.66
N HIS A 86 -10.00 -2.66 -8.90
CA HIS A 86 -10.45 -3.41 -10.07
C HIS A 86 -9.26 -3.88 -10.89
N PRO A 87 -9.35 -5.06 -11.53
CA PRO A 87 -8.28 -5.57 -12.38
C PRO A 87 -8.15 -4.72 -13.64
N MET A 88 -6.91 -4.49 -14.06
CA MET A 88 -6.54 -3.73 -15.28
C MET A 88 -5.80 -4.61 -16.31
N GLY A 89 -5.77 -5.93 -16.08
CA GLY A 89 -5.00 -6.90 -16.87
C GLY A 89 -3.79 -7.43 -16.11
N GLU A 90 -2.80 -7.90 -16.86
CA GLU A 90 -1.55 -8.42 -16.32
C GLU A 90 -0.42 -7.38 -16.43
N GLY A 91 0.44 -7.34 -15.42
CA GLY A 91 1.67 -6.56 -15.44
C GLY A 91 2.78 -7.25 -16.24
N PRO A 92 3.97 -6.62 -16.38
CA PRO A 92 5.09 -7.15 -17.16
C PRO A 92 5.60 -8.53 -16.71
N HIS A 93 5.27 -8.93 -15.49
CA HIS A 93 5.69 -10.20 -14.88
C HIS A 93 4.57 -11.24 -14.84
N GLY A 94 3.49 -11.07 -15.62
CA GLY A 94 2.32 -11.96 -15.60
C GLY A 94 1.49 -11.88 -14.31
N ARG A 95 1.72 -10.84 -13.50
CA ARG A 95 1.01 -10.63 -12.22
C ARG A 95 -0.23 -9.80 -12.45
N PRO A 96 -1.37 -10.14 -11.82
CA PRO A 96 -2.57 -9.30 -11.87
C PRO A 96 -2.27 -7.86 -11.44
N ARG A 97 -2.55 -6.92 -12.32
CA ARG A 97 -2.50 -5.48 -12.05
C ARG A 97 -3.87 -5.02 -11.59
N LEU A 98 -3.91 -4.29 -10.48
CA LEU A 98 -5.13 -3.70 -9.95
C LEU A 98 -4.99 -2.20 -9.78
N GLU A 99 -6.09 -1.47 -9.95
CA GLU A 99 -6.15 -0.03 -9.77
C GLU A 99 -7.38 0.38 -8.97
N ALA A 100 -7.26 1.50 -8.26
CA ALA A 100 -8.41 2.21 -7.70
C ALA A 100 -8.17 3.71 -7.59
N HIS A 101 -9.27 4.46 -7.56
CA HIS A 101 -9.26 5.85 -7.11
C HIS A 101 -9.40 5.90 -5.58
N ALA A 102 -8.66 6.78 -4.91
CA ALA A 102 -8.68 6.93 -3.46
C ALA A 102 -10.09 7.18 -2.90
N SER A 103 -10.93 7.91 -3.63
CA SER A 103 -12.35 8.12 -3.25
C SER A 103 -13.17 6.83 -3.17
N ARG A 104 -12.82 5.78 -3.92
CA ARG A 104 -13.50 4.47 -3.87
C ARG A 104 -12.97 3.59 -2.74
N VAL A 105 -11.67 3.71 -2.44
CA VAL A 105 -11.00 2.86 -1.46
C VAL A 105 -11.12 3.39 -0.05
N MET A 106 -10.99 4.70 0.13
CA MET A 106 -10.91 5.28 1.46
C MET A 106 -12.14 5.07 2.34
N PRO A 107 -13.38 5.16 1.84
CA PRO A 107 -14.56 4.84 2.65
C PRO A 107 -14.54 3.38 3.16
N ARG A 108 -14.10 2.44 2.32
CA ARG A 108 -14.03 1.01 2.66
C ARG A 108 -12.92 0.70 3.64
N LEU A 109 -11.76 1.34 3.48
CA LEU A 109 -10.69 1.27 4.46
C LEU A 109 -11.15 1.87 5.80
N ARG A 110 -11.82 3.03 5.82
CA ARG A 110 -12.37 3.59 7.06
C ARG A 110 -13.34 2.61 7.75
N ALA A 111 -14.23 1.96 6.99
CA ALA A 111 -15.14 0.96 7.55
C ALA A 111 -14.38 -0.26 8.10
N LEU A 112 -13.39 -0.78 7.37
CA LEU A 112 -12.54 -1.90 7.80
C LEU A 112 -11.76 -1.58 9.10
N LEU A 113 -11.20 -0.38 9.17
CA LEU A 113 -10.35 0.05 10.29
C LEU A 113 -11.19 0.51 11.50
N GLY A 114 -12.33 1.15 11.27
CA GLY A 114 -13.22 1.64 12.33
C GLY A 114 -14.02 0.53 13.04
N THR A 115 -14.33 -0.56 12.35
CA THR A 115 -15.01 -1.73 12.96
C THR A 115 -14.10 -2.54 13.89
N ARG A 116 -12.79 -2.31 13.86
CA ARG A 116 -11.77 -3.07 14.62
C ARG A 116 -10.86 -2.16 15.46
N ALA A 117 -11.41 -1.04 15.92
CA ALA A 117 -10.71 -0.06 16.76
C ALA A 117 -10.45 -0.59 18.19
N THR A 118 -9.71 -1.68 18.32
CA THR A 118 -9.20 -2.24 19.58
C THR A 118 -7.86 -2.95 19.37
N SER A 119 -6.98 -2.39 18.52
CA SER A 119 -5.56 -2.81 18.58
C SER A 119 -4.86 -1.97 19.65
N PRO A 120 -4.40 -2.56 20.78
CA PRO A 120 -3.65 -1.85 21.81
C PRO A 120 -2.26 -1.42 21.34
N LEU A 121 -1.82 -1.89 20.16
CA LEU A 121 -0.53 -1.53 19.58
C LEU A 121 -0.58 -0.10 19.04
N ARG A 122 0.10 0.81 19.75
CA ARG A 122 0.45 2.12 19.20
C ARG A 122 1.50 1.92 18.12
N PHE A 123 1.16 2.27 16.88
CA PHE A 123 2.10 2.33 15.76
C PHE A 123 2.14 3.75 15.19
N THR A 124 3.24 4.07 14.55
CA THR A 124 3.50 5.35 13.88
C THR A 124 3.87 5.10 12.43
N PHE A 125 3.60 6.08 11.58
CA PHE A 125 3.98 6.04 10.17
C PHE A 125 5.09 7.04 9.90
N ARG A 126 6.12 6.59 9.18
CA ARG A 126 7.24 7.43 8.77
C ARG A 126 7.51 7.21 7.29
N THR A 127 7.70 8.29 6.54
CA THR A 127 8.15 8.21 5.14
C THR A 127 9.65 8.39 5.07
N VAL A 128 10.34 7.49 4.36
CA VAL A 128 11.77 7.56 4.09
C VAL A 128 11.96 7.71 2.58
N PRO A 129 12.68 8.74 2.10
CA PRO A 129 13.04 8.85 0.68
C PRO A 129 13.77 7.61 0.19
N VAL A 130 13.35 7.07 -0.95
CA VAL A 130 14.13 6.02 -1.62
C VAL A 130 15.22 6.72 -2.43
N PRO A 131 16.51 6.45 -2.17
CA PRO A 131 17.59 7.06 -2.93
C PRO A 131 17.39 6.75 -4.42
N THR A 132 17.55 7.78 -5.24
CA THR A 132 17.46 7.60 -6.69
C THR A 132 18.68 6.78 -7.09
N PRO A 133 18.54 5.67 -7.86
CA PRO A 133 19.70 4.94 -8.32
C PRO A 133 20.55 5.91 -9.15
N VAL A 134 21.75 6.23 -8.64
CA VAL A 134 22.75 6.97 -9.39
C VAL A 134 23.10 6.07 -10.56
N ARG A 135 22.73 6.46 -11.79
CA ARG A 135 23.21 5.77 -12.98
C ARG A 135 24.74 5.82 -12.93
N PRO A 136 25.46 4.69 -13.02
CA PRO A 136 26.87 4.77 -13.33
C PRO A 136 26.99 5.48 -14.68
N THR A 137 27.69 6.61 -14.69
CA THR A 137 28.12 7.29 -15.91
C THR A 137 29.01 6.31 -16.69
N PRO A 138 28.83 6.18 -18.02
CA PRO A 138 29.68 5.31 -18.84
C PRO A 138 31.16 5.73 -18.79
#